data_AF-A0A162GG15-F1
#
_entry.id   AF-A0A162GG15-F1
#
_cell.length_a   1.000
_cell.length_b   1.000
_cell.length_c   1.000
_cell.angle_alpha   90.00
_cell.angle_beta   90.00
_cell.angle_gamma   90.00
#
_symmetry.space_group_name_H-M   'P 1'
#
loop_
_entity.id
_entity.type
_entity.pdbx_description
1 polymer ?
#
loop_
_entity_poly.entity_id
_entity_poly.type
_entity_poly.pdbx_seq_one_letter_code
_entity_poly.pdbx_strand_id
1 'polypeptide(L)'
;MQSPGAVLGTNEIAPLTMASAYAGIADDGTTCTPVAITAIVGADGREIEPVASTCTRAVSTKVAAAMQYAMLKVTAEGTGTEDDPKNGIQHITKTGTTDNSADTWALGASSETALAVWVGSISAREDGSRINLDTVDFDSGWAPGARHRIWKPLMTAIDSRYGGSDFPPADPSTIAAPQVTVPDLGGRSGDAASQALTAAGLTPGPTSQVDSTQPVATVAGTSPAAGTQVDRGSVVGVQLSTGTAPQAPAPAG
;
A
#
# COMPACT_ATOMS: atom_id res chain seq x y z
N MET A 1 -3.37 -20.20 10.11
CA MET A 1 -3.69 -19.00 10.91
C MET A 1 -2.89 -17.86 10.31
N GLN A 2 -3.53 -16.82 9.79
CA GLN A 2 -2.83 -15.67 9.20
C GLN A 2 -2.10 -14.92 10.32
N SER A 3 -0.77 -14.97 10.29
CA SER A 3 0.11 -14.14 11.13
C SER A 3 0.05 -12.69 10.66
N PRO A 4 0.24 -11.67 11.53
CA PRO A 4 0.33 -10.27 11.11
C PRO A 4 1.32 -10.00 9.98
N GLY A 5 2.39 -10.81 9.88
CA GLY A 5 3.39 -10.72 8.80
C GLY A 5 2.87 -11.16 7.42
N ALA A 6 1.76 -11.90 7.35
CA ALA A 6 1.17 -12.32 6.08
C ALA A 6 0.74 -11.12 5.20
N VAL A 7 0.40 -9.99 5.83
CA VAL A 7 0.07 -8.73 5.14
C VAL A 7 1.28 -8.16 4.38
N LEU A 8 2.50 -8.47 4.83
CA LEU A 8 3.75 -8.08 4.19
C LEU A 8 4.31 -9.14 3.23
N GLY A 9 3.63 -10.28 3.05
CA GLY A 9 4.01 -11.30 2.07
C GLY A 9 4.93 -12.41 2.59
N THR A 10 4.70 -12.93 3.80
CA THR A 10 5.46 -14.08 4.35
C THR A 10 5.06 -15.44 3.76
N ASN A 11 4.08 -15.48 2.85
CA ASN A 11 3.58 -16.72 2.25
C ASN A 11 4.31 -17.02 0.94
N GLU A 12 4.65 -18.28 0.71
CA GLU A 12 5.11 -18.74 -0.61
C GLU A 12 3.93 -18.79 -1.58
N ILE A 13 3.96 -17.94 -2.60
CA ILE A 13 2.88 -17.83 -3.60
C ILE A 13 3.48 -17.90 -5.00
N ALA A 14 2.88 -18.70 -5.87
CA ALA A 14 3.30 -18.82 -7.26
C ALA A 14 3.08 -17.51 -8.04
N PRO A 15 3.99 -17.12 -8.96
CA PRO A 15 3.80 -15.93 -9.79
C PRO A 15 2.46 -15.90 -10.55
N LEU A 16 1.97 -17.05 -11.02
CA LEU A 16 0.68 -17.16 -11.70
C LEU A 16 -0.51 -16.76 -10.79
N THR A 17 -0.43 -17.11 -9.51
CA THR A 17 -1.44 -16.73 -8.52
C THR A 17 -1.43 -15.21 -8.31
N MET A 18 -0.24 -14.59 -8.25
CA MET A 18 -0.13 -13.13 -8.14
C MET A 18 -0.62 -12.42 -9.40
N ALA A 19 -0.27 -12.91 -10.59
CA ALA A 19 -0.78 -12.36 -11.85
C ALA A 19 -2.31 -12.42 -11.91
N SER A 20 -2.91 -13.54 -11.49
CA SER A 20 -4.37 -13.69 -11.44
C SER A 20 -5.01 -12.73 -10.44
N ALA A 21 -4.37 -12.49 -9.29
CA ALA A 21 -4.85 -11.51 -8.32
C ALA A 21 -4.81 -10.07 -8.86
N TYR A 22 -3.71 -9.68 -9.53
CA TYR A 22 -3.58 -8.35 -10.14
C TYR A 22 -4.55 -8.17 -11.31
N ALA A 23 -4.78 -9.21 -12.12
CA ALA A 23 -5.83 -9.21 -13.13
C ALA A 23 -7.20 -8.93 -12.49
N GLY A 24 -7.48 -9.54 -11.34
CA GLY A 24 -8.74 -9.29 -10.64
C GLY A 24 -8.86 -7.90 -10.01
N ILE A 25 -7.75 -7.26 -9.63
CA ILE A 25 -7.79 -5.86 -9.20
C ILE A 25 -8.04 -4.95 -10.40
N ALA A 26 -7.43 -5.24 -11.56
CA ALA A 26 -7.65 -4.50 -12.79
C ALA A 26 -9.09 -4.67 -13.32
N ASP A 27 -9.68 -5.85 -13.17
CA ASP A 27 -11.07 -6.19 -13.55
C ASP A 27 -12.09 -5.85 -12.45
N ASP A 28 -11.96 -4.64 -11.87
CA ASP A 28 -12.88 -4.07 -10.87
C ASP A 28 -13.24 -4.98 -9.69
N GLY A 29 -12.29 -5.83 -9.27
CA GLY A 29 -12.42 -6.75 -8.14
C GLY A 29 -12.95 -8.13 -8.49
N THR A 30 -13.11 -8.46 -9.77
CA THR A 30 -13.53 -9.78 -10.25
C THR A 30 -12.31 -10.62 -10.61
N THR A 31 -12.08 -11.73 -9.90
CA THR A 31 -10.96 -12.64 -10.18
C THR A 31 -11.46 -13.88 -10.92
N CYS A 32 -10.82 -14.20 -12.03
CA CYS A 32 -11.11 -15.38 -12.84
C CYS A 32 -10.02 -16.45 -12.65
N THR A 33 -10.39 -17.73 -12.67
CA THR A 33 -9.40 -18.82 -12.63
C THR A 33 -8.55 -18.82 -13.91
N PRO A 34 -7.22 -18.96 -13.82
CA PRO A 34 -6.36 -18.96 -14.99
C PRO A 34 -6.62 -20.19 -15.86
N VAL A 35 -6.77 -19.99 -17.18
CA VAL A 35 -6.93 -21.06 -18.17
C VAL A 35 -5.82 -20.92 -19.22
N ALA A 36 -5.02 -21.97 -19.40
CA ALA A 36 -3.90 -21.97 -20.35
C ALA A 36 -4.26 -22.56 -21.73
N ILE A 37 -5.38 -23.28 -21.82
CA ILE A 37 -5.78 -24.01 -23.03
C ILE A 37 -6.94 -23.28 -23.70
N THR A 38 -6.73 -22.81 -24.93
CA THR A 38 -7.74 -22.06 -25.70
C THR A 38 -8.51 -22.93 -26.69
N ALA A 39 -7.96 -24.07 -27.11
CA ALA A 39 -8.61 -25.05 -27.95
C ALA A 39 -7.98 -26.42 -27.77
N ILE A 40 -8.77 -27.48 -27.90
CA ILE A 40 -8.30 -28.87 -27.92
C ILE A 40 -8.86 -29.53 -29.17
N VAL A 41 -8.00 -30.13 -29.98
CA VAL A 41 -8.38 -30.87 -31.19
C VAL A 41 -7.90 -32.31 -31.05
N GLY A 42 -8.85 -33.27 -31.11
CA GLY A 42 -8.57 -34.69 -31.06
C GLY A 42 -7.86 -35.22 -32.31
N ALA A 43 -7.26 -36.40 -32.21
CA ALA A 43 -6.60 -37.05 -33.35
C ALA A 43 -7.56 -37.38 -34.51
N ASP A 44 -8.86 -37.47 -34.22
CA ASP A 44 -9.97 -37.62 -35.15
C ASP A 44 -10.42 -36.29 -35.79
N GLY A 45 -9.76 -35.17 -35.46
CA GLY A 45 -10.13 -33.82 -35.89
C GLY A 45 -11.30 -33.21 -35.10
N ARG A 46 -11.81 -33.90 -34.08
CA ARG A 46 -12.94 -33.41 -33.29
C ARG A 46 -12.49 -32.38 -32.27
N GLU A 47 -13.20 -31.26 -32.22
CA GLU A 47 -12.98 -30.22 -31.23
C GLU A 47 -13.49 -30.68 -29.85
N ILE A 48 -12.70 -30.39 -28.82
CA ILE A 48 -13.04 -30.62 -27.42
C ILE A 48 -13.02 -29.26 -26.73
N GLU A 49 -14.12 -28.94 -26.07
CA GLU A 49 -14.26 -27.70 -25.31
C GLU A 49 -13.23 -27.66 -24.17
N PRO A 50 -12.37 -26.63 -24.12
CA PRO A 50 -11.49 -26.41 -22.98
C PRO A 50 -12.27 -26.12 -21.69
N VAL A 51 -11.60 -26.27 -20.55
CA VAL A 51 -12.18 -25.88 -19.27
C VAL A 51 -12.38 -24.36 -19.25
N ALA A 52 -13.64 -23.93 -19.09
CA ALA A 52 -13.98 -22.52 -18.98
C ALA A 52 -13.45 -21.92 -17.67
N SER A 53 -13.11 -20.63 -17.71
CA SER A 53 -12.73 -19.89 -16.52
C SER A 53 -13.94 -19.66 -15.61
N THR A 54 -13.73 -19.77 -14.29
CA THR A 54 -14.72 -19.39 -13.28
C THR A 54 -14.34 -18.05 -12.68
N CYS A 55 -15.22 -17.07 -12.77
CA CYS A 55 -15.01 -15.71 -12.26
C CYS A 55 -15.80 -15.47 -10.97
N THR A 56 -15.15 -14.89 -9.97
CA THR A 56 -15.73 -14.57 -8.66
C THR A 56 -15.37 -13.15 -8.25
N ARG A 57 -16.32 -12.42 -7.70
CA ARG A 57 -16.06 -11.09 -7.11
C ARG A 57 -15.35 -11.22 -5.77
N ALA A 58 -14.06 -10.92 -5.75
CA ALA A 58 -13.24 -10.95 -4.55
C ALA A 58 -13.42 -9.69 -3.69
N VAL A 59 -13.57 -8.52 -4.34
CA VAL A 59 -13.81 -7.23 -3.66
C VAL A 59 -14.86 -6.43 -4.42
N SER A 60 -15.46 -5.43 -3.76
CA SER A 60 -16.35 -4.49 -4.43
C SER A 60 -15.59 -3.59 -5.41
N THR A 61 -16.26 -3.10 -6.45
CA THR A 61 -15.70 -2.16 -7.43
C THR A 61 -15.14 -0.90 -6.74
N LYS A 62 -15.82 -0.41 -5.70
CA LYS A 62 -15.37 0.73 -4.89
C LYS A 62 -14.00 0.48 -4.24
N VAL A 63 -13.81 -0.73 -3.70
CA VAL A 63 -12.54 -1.14 -3.09
C VAL A 63 -11.46 -1.35 -4.16
N ALA A 64 -11.81 -1.98 -5.29
CA ALA A 64 -10.88 -2.16 -6.41
C ALA A 64 -10.38 -0.82 -6.95
N ALA A 65 -11.26 0.16 -7.19
CA ALA A 65 -10.88 1.50 -7.64
C ALA A 65 -9.94 2.21 -6.64
N ALA A 66 -10.18 2.05 -5.33
CA ALA A 66 -9.27 2.58 -4.31
C ALA A 66 -7.89 1.89 -4.33
N MET A 67 -7.84 0.57 -4.55
CA MET A 67 -6.60 -0.18 -4.71
C MET A 67 -5.85 0.26 -5.98
N GLN A 68 -6.56 0.39 -7.10
CA GLN A 68 -6.02 0.88 -8.38
C GLN A 68 -5.43 2.28 -8.20
N TYR A 69 -6.17 3.21 -7.58
CA TYR A 69 -5.69 4.56 -7.28
C TYR A 69 -4.40 4.56 -6.44
N ALA A 70 -4.34 3.74 -5.39
CA ALA A 70 -3.15 3.63 -4.56
C ALA A 70 -1.94 3.11 -5.36
N MET A 71 -2.14 2.11 -6.22
CA MET A 71 -1.07 1.52 -7.03
C MET A 71 -0.65 2.40 -8.21
N LEU A 72 -1.56 3.18 -8.80
CA LEU A 72 -1.20 4.19 -9.81
C LEU A 72 -0.16 5.18 -9.27
N LYS A 73 -0.27 5.57 -7.99
CA LYS A 73 0.75 6.42 -7.34
C LYS A 73 2.09 5.70 -7.17
N VAL A 74 2.10 4.40 -6.90
CA VAL A 74 3.35 3.63 -6.84
C VAL A 74 4.07 3.65 -8.19
N THR A 75 3.32 3.58 -9.29
CA THR A 75 3.84 3.66 -10.65
C THR A 75 4.28 5.07 -11.02
N ALA A 76 3.54 6.10 -10.61
CA ALA A 76 3.83 7.48 -10.99
C ALA A 76 4.96 8.14 -10.19
N GLU A 77 5.02 7.88 -8.88
CA GLU A 77 5.88 8.60 -7.93
C GLU A 77 6.59 7.69 -6.91
N GLY A 78 6.33 6.38 -6.95
CA GLY A 78 6.84 5.42 -5.96
C GLY A 78 7.95 4.52 -6.49
N THR A 79 8.13 3.40 -5.79
CA THR A 79 9.13 2.37 -6.11
C THR A 79 8.88 1.66 -7.45
N GLY A 80 7.68 1.80 -8.02
CA GLY A 80 7.30 1.24 -9.32
C GLY A 80 7.56 2.19 -10.50
N THR A 81 8.17 3.35 -10.29
CA THR A 81 8.43 4.34 -11.35
C THR A 81 9.29 3.77 -12.50
N GLU A 82 10.19 2.84 -12.20
CA GLU A 82 11.00 2.18 -13.22
C GLU A 82 10.20 1.18 -14.08
N ASP A 83 9.04 0.72 -13.58
CA ASP A 83 8.16 -0.23 -14.26
C ASP A 83 7.28 0.44 -15.32
N ASP A 84 7.11 1.77 -15.27
CA ASP A 84 6.29 2.54 -16.22
C ASP A 84 6.88 2.50 -17.65
N PRO A 85 6.18 1.89 -18.63
CA PRO A 85 6.57 1.89 -20.03
C PRO A 85 6.66 3.27 -20.67
N LYS A 86 5.94 4.27 -20.14
CA LYS A 86 5.79 5.63 -20.69
C LYS A 86 5.21 5.66 -22.10
N ASN A 87 4.28 4.74 -22.37
CA ASN A 87 3.60 4.61 -23.66
C ASN A 87 2.18 5.21 -23.66
N GLY A 88 1.75 5.83 -22.56
CA GLY A 88 0.44 6.48 -22.43
C GLY A 88 -0.69 5.57 -21.95
N ILE A 89 -0.42 4.29 -21.67
CA ILE A 89 -1.35 3.38 -21.01
C ILE A 89 -1.12 3.46 -19.50
N GLN A 90 -2.20 3.44 -18.72
CA GLN A 90 -2.09 3.38 -17.27
C GLN A 90 -1.73 1.98 -16.80
N HIS A 91 -0.78 1.90 -15.87
CA HIS A 91 -0.45 0.68 -15.17
C HIS A 91 -0.57 0.89 -13.67
N ILE A 92 -1.21 -0.06 -13.00
CA ILE A 92 -1.10 -0.22 -11.56
C ILE A 92 0.13 -1.08 -11.29
N THR A 93 1.03 -0.66 -10.40
CA THR A 93 2.18 -1.49 -10.02
C THR A 93 2.40 -1.53 -8.52
N LYS A 94 3.07 -2.59 -8.08
CA LYS A 94 3.67 -2.67 -6.74
C LYS A 94 4.94 -3.50 -6.80
N THR A 95 5.95 -2.99 -6.10
CA THR A 95 7.19 -3.73 -5.88
C THR A 95 7.15 -4.49 -4.55
N GLY A 96 7.86 -5.61 -4.50
CA GLY A 96 8.09 -6.38 -3.28
C GLY A 96 9.55 -6.80 -3.16
N THR A 97 10.08 -6.77 -1.94
CA THR A 97 11.41 -7.27 -1.60
C THR A 97 11.30 -8.04 -0.30
N THR A 98 11.74 -9.29 -0.27
CA THR A 98 11.77 -10.10 0.95
C THR A 98 13.00 -9.75 1.80
N ASP A 99 13.04 -10.26 3.03
CA ASP A 99 14.16 -10.04 3.94
C ASP A 99 15.51 -10.41 3.29
N ASN A 100 16.53 -9.60 3.57
CA ASN A 100 17.87 -9.72 2.99
C ASN A 100 17.88 -9.72 1.44
N SER A 101 16.87 -9.12 0.81
CA SER A 101 16.73 -9.05 -0.65
C SER A 101 16.87 -10.42 -1.32
N ALA A 102 16.34 -11.47 -0.67
CA ALA A 102 16.41 -12.84 -1.17
C ALA A 102 15.51 -13.08 -2.39
N ASP A 103 14.45 -12.27 -2.52
CA ASP A 103 13.50 -12.25 -3.60
C ASP A 103 13.11 -10.81 -3.89
N THR A 104 12.98 -10.49 -5.17
CA THR A 104 12.44 -9.21 -5.61
C THR A 104 11.35 -9.39 -6.64
N TRP A 105 10.31 -8.58 -6.54
CA TRP A 105 9.06 -8.73 -7.28
C TRP A 105 8.64 -7.39 -7.89
N ALA A 106 8.22 -7.43 -9.15
CA ALA A 106 7.44 -6.38 -9.78
C ALA A 106 6.12 -7.01 -10.24
N LEU A 107 5.02 -6.49 -9.72
CA LEU A 107 3.66 -6.94 -10.02
C LEU A 107 2.86 -5.74 -10.51
N GLY A 108 1.92 -5.98 -11.41
CA GLY A 108 1.16 -4.90 -12.00
C GLY A 108 0.23 -5.35 -13.12
N ALA A 109 -0.56 -4.40 -13.60
CA ALA A 109 -1.53 -4.63 -14.65
C ALA A 109 -1.89 -3.32 -15.37
N SER A 110 -2.22 -3.42 -16.66
CA SER A 110 -3.11 -2.48 -17.35
C SER A 110 -4.57 -2.92 -17.16
N SER A 111 -5.52 -2.21 -17.75
CA SER A 111 -6.93 -2.66 -17.75
C SER A 111 -7.14 -3.99 -18.51
N GLU A 112 -6.21 -4.39 -19.36
CA GLU A 112 -6.35 -5.55 -20.26
C GLU A 112 -5.48 -6.74 -19.84
N THR A 113 -4.34 -6.50 -19.19
CA THR A 113 -3.36 -7.55 -18.90
C THR A 113 -2.69 -7.35 -17.55
N ALA A 114 -2.35 -8.46 -16.90
CA ALA A 114 -1.55 -8.48 -15.68
C ALA A 114 -0.24 -9.24 -15.92
N LEU A 115 0.83 -8.79 -15.28
CA LEU A 115 2.14 -9.42 -15.32
C LEU A 115 2.66 -9.61 -13.89
N ALA A 116 3.48 -10.63 -13.71
CA ALA A 116 4.19 -10.86 -12.46
C ALA A 116 5.63 -11.26 -12.79
N VAL A 117 6.59 -10.46 -12.33
CA VAL A 117 8.02 -10.72 -12.50
C VAL A 117 8.63 -10.97 -11.13
N TRP A 118 9.32 -12.09 -11.01
CA TRP A 118 10.11 -12.45 -9.85
C TRP A 118 11.57 -12.64 -10.25
N VAL A 119 12.46 -12.17 -9.39
CA VAL A 119 13.89 -12.43 -9.47
C VAL A 119 14.35 -12.92 -8.10
N GLY A 120 14.97 -14.09 -8.08
CA GLY A 120 15.50 -14.72 -6.87
C GLY A 120 16.16 -16.05 -7.21
N SER A 121 16.62 -16.75 -6.17
CA SER A 121 17.18 -18.09 -6.31
C SER A 121 16.14 -19.15 -5.94
N ILE A 122 15.96 -20.16 -6.79
CA ILE A 122 15.10 -21.32 -6.51
C ILE A 122 15.72 -22.28 -5.49
N SER A 123 17.02 -22.17 -5.24
CA SER A 123 17.77 -23.03 -4.32
C SER A 123 18.45 -22.19 -3.25
N ALA A 124 18.42 -22.69 -2.02
CA ALA A 124 19.30 -22.19 -0.97
C ALA A 124 20.74 -22.64 -1.24
N ARG A 125 21.70 -21.95 -0.63
CA ARG A 125 23.10 -22.40 -0.53
C ARG A 125 23.17 -23.67 0.33
N GLU A 126 24.31 -24.35 0.29
CA GLU A 126 24.54 -25.58 1.09
C GLU A 126 24.33 -25.36 2.60
N ASP A 127 24.59 -24.15 3.09
CA ASP A 127 24.37 -23.74 4.48
C ASP A 127 22.90 -23.37 4.81
N GLY A 128 21.98 -23.52 3.84
CA GLY A 128 20.57 -23.18 3.96
C GLY A 128 20.26 -21.68 3.78
N SER A 129 21.26 -20.83 3.58
CA SER A 129 21.04 -19.39 3.36
C SER A 129 20.55 -19.09 1.94
N ARG A 130 19.71 -18.07 1.81
CA ARG A 130 19.28 -17.52 0.51
C ARG A 130 20.36 -16.59 -0.04
N ILE A 131 20.46 -16.51 -1.37
CA ILE A 131 21.33 -15.53 -2.03
C ILE A 131 20.75 -14.14 -1.80
N ASN A 132 21.51 -13.25 -1.16
CA ASN A 132 21.19 -11.84 -1.07
C ASN A 132 21.45 -11.18 -2.43
N LEU A 133 20.39 -10.74 -3.12
CA LEU A 133 20.50 -10.15 -4.45
C LEU A 133 21.24 -8.81 -4.42
N ASP A 134 21.26 -8.06 -3.32
CA ASP A 134 21.99 -6.80 -3.22
C ASP A 134 23.50 -6.97 -3.45
N THR A 135 24.01 -8.19 -3.22
CA THR A 135 25.43 -8.56 -3.42
C THR A 135 25.73 -9.14 -4.80
N VAL A 136 24.74 -9.17 -5.69
CA VAL A 136 24.85 -9.78 -7.02
C VAL A 136 24.70 -8.72 -8.10
N ASP A 137 25.65 -8.69 -9.02
CA ASP A 137 25.55 -7.96 -10.27
C ASP A 137 25.41 -8.96 -11.43
N PHE A 138 24.43 -8.73 -12.28
CA PHE A 138 24.37 -9.37 -13.59
C PHE A 138 25.13 -8.51 -14.60
N ASP A 139 25.44 -9.05 -15.77
CA ASP A 139 26.00 -8.27 -16.89
C ASP A 139 25.08 -7.09 -17.27
N SER A 140 23.77 -7.23 -17.01
CA SER A 140 22.77 -6.17 -17.21
C SER A 140 22.71 -5.14 -16.07
N GLY A 141 23.50 -5.32 -15.01
CA GLY A 141 23.62 -4.49 -13.81
C GLY A 141 23.06 -5.14 -12.54
N TRP A 142 22.91 -4.33 -11.50
CA TRP A 142 22.47 -4.75 -10.16
C TRP A 142 21.25 -5.67 -10.14
N ALA A 143 21.35 -6.83 -9.48
CA ALA A 143 20.37 -7.91 -9.59
C ALA A 143 18.95 -7.55 -9.08
N PRO A 144 18.76 -6.83 -7.97
CA PRO A 144 17.43 -6.43 -7.50
C PRO A 144 16.64 -5.60 -8.52
N GLY A 145 17.34 -4.77 -9.31
CA GLY A 145 16.76 -3.98 -10.39
C GLY A 145 16.36 -4.81 -11.62
N ALA A 146 16.76 -6.07 -11.72
CA ALA A 146 16.45 -6.92 -12.87
C ALA A 146 14.94 -7.08 -13.08
N ARG A 147 14.13 -7.09 -12.01
CA ARG A 147 12.67 -7.13 -12.09
C ARG A 147 12.11 -6.01 -12.98
N HIS A 148 12.64 -4.80 -12.85
CA HIS A 148 12.21 -3.61 -13.60
C HIS A 148 12.68 -3.70 -15.05
N ARG A 149 13.94 -4.11 -15.24
CA ARG A 149 14.52 -4.33 -16.57
C ARG A 149 13.83 -5.44 -17.37
N ILE A 150 13.20 -6.41 -16.70
CA ILE A 150 12.38 -7.45 -17.33
C ILE A 150 10.94 -6.95 -17.55
N TRP A 151 10.35 -6.35 -16.52
CA TRP A 151 8.97 -5.88 -16.52
C TRP A 151 8.67 -4.92 -17.66
N LYS A 152 9.42 -3.82 -17.70
CA LYS A 152 9.15 -2.70 -18.60
C LYS A 152 9.11 -3.11 -20.08
N PRO A 153 10.14 -3.76 -20.66
CA PRO A 153 10.09 -4.15 -22.07
C PRO A 153 9.01 -5.20 -22.37
N LEU A 154 8.72 -6.13 -21.45
CA LEU A 154 7.63 -7.09 -21.63
C LEU A 154 6.28 -6.40 -21.65
N MET A 155 6.02 -5.51 -20.69
CA MET A 155 4.75 -4.79 -20.64
C MET A 155 4.59 -3.87 -21.85
N THR A 156 5.64 -3.17 -22.30
CA THR A 156 5.61 -2.41 -23.55
C THR A 156 5.16 -3.26 -24.75
N ALA A 157 5.66 -4.49 -24.86
CA ALA A 157 5.30 -5.40 -25.95
C ALA A 157 3.86 -5.94 -25.81
N ILE A 158 3.42 -6.23 -24.59
CA ILE A 158 2.07 -6.66 -24.27
C ILE A 158 1.06 -5.55 -24.59
N ASP A 159 1.32 -4.33 -24.12
CA ASP A 159 0.52 -3.14 -24.38
C ASP A 159 0.40 -2.84 -25.88
N SER A 160 1.47 -3.03 -26.65
CA SER A 160 1.43 -2.87 -28.11
C SER A 160 0.47 -3.84 -28.79
N ARG A 161 0.13 -4.95 -28.15
CA ARG A 161 -0.79 -5.98 -28.66
C ARG A 161 -2.21 -5.83 -28.13
N TYR A 162 -2.36 -5.53 -26.84
CA TYR A 162 -3.67 -5.55 -26.17
C TYR A 162 -4.19 -4.17 -25.81
N GLY A 163 -3.34 -3.16 -25.74
CA GLY A 163 -3.70 -1.80 -25.33
C GLY A 163 -4.02 -1.70 -23.84
N GLY A 164 -4.83 -0.70 -23.49
CA GLY A 164 -5.32 -0.45 -22.15
C GLY A 164 -6.10 0.87 -22.09
N SER A 165 -7.04 0.95 -21.17
CA SER A 165 -7.79 2.16 -20.83
C SER A 165 -7.38 2.68 -19.46
N ASP A 166 -7.75 3.92 -19.17
CA ASP A 166 -7.59 4.50 -17.84
C ASP A 166 -8.42 3.71 -16.80
N PHE A 167 -7.88 3.60 -15.59
CA PHE A 167 -8.62 3.02 -14.47
C PHE A 167 -9.68 4.01 -13.96
N PRO A 168 -10.81 3.52 -13.41
CA PRO A 168 -11.84 4.38 -12.85
C PRO A 168 -11.29 5.21 -11.68
N PRO A 169 -11.76 6.47 -11.51
CA PRO A 169 -11.37 7.28 -10.37
C PRO A 169 -11.88 6.64 -9.07
N ALA A 170 -11.04 6.66 -8.03
CA ALA A 170 -11.45 6.22 -6.71
C ALA A 170 -12.46 7.19 -6.08
N ASP A 171 -13.42 6.63 -5.34
CA ASP A 171 -14.33 7.43 -4.53
C ASP A 171 -13.52 8.14 -3.41
N PRO A 172 -13.62 9.47 -3.26
CA PRO A 172 -12.91 10.21 -2.21
C PRO A 172 -13.08 9.63 -0.82
N SER A 173 -14.26 9.08 -0.51
CA SER A 173 -14.55 8.46 0.80
C SER A 173 -13.76 7.18 1.08
N THR A 174 -13.19 6.53 0.05
CA THR A 174 -12.34 5.34 0.21
C THR A 174 -10.84 5.63 0.27
N ILE A 175 -10.43 6.84 -0.10
CA ILE A 175 -9.02 7.25 -0.11
C ILE A 175 -8.72 8.34 0.91
N ALA A 176 -9.75 8.98 1.49
CA ALA A 176 -9.61 9.87 2.62
C ALA A 176 -9.21 9.08 3.88
N ALA A 177 -8.23 9.62 4.63
CA ALA A 177 -7.92 9.08 5.94
C ALA A 177 -9.16 9.21 6.84
N PRO A 178 -9.51 8.17 7.63
CA PRO A 178 -10.61 8.27 8.58
C PRO A 178 -10.34 9.44 9.54
N GLN A 179 -11.23 10.41 9.59
CA GLN A 179 -11.07 11.53 10.52
C GLN A 179 -11.55 11.17 11.93
N VAL A 180 -10.88 11.72 12.92
CA VAL A 180 -11.19 11.62 14.34
C VAL A 180 -11.23 13.03 14.92
N THR A 181 -12.20 13.29 15.79
CA THR A 181 -12.26 14.54 16.55
C THR A 181 -11.25 14.49 17.69
N VAL A 182 -10.42 15.52 17.83
CA VAL A 182 -9.53 15.66 18.99
C VAL A 182 -10.40 15.74 20.26
N PRO A 183 -10.28 14.79 21.20
CA PRO A 183 -11.12 14.77 22.40
C PRO A 183 -10.82 15.96 23.30
N ASP A 184 -11.82 16.41 24.06
CA ASP A 184 -11.59 17.36 25.14
C ASP A 184 -10.92 16.64 26.32
N LEU A 185 -9.71 17.08 26.66
CA LEU A 185 -8.86 16.51 27.70
C LEU A 185 -8.72 17.46 28.89
N GLY A 186 -9.43 18.59 28.91
CA GLY A 186 -9.33 19.62 29.94
C GLY A 186 -9.39 19.04 31.36
N GLY A 187 -8.44 19.46 32.21
CA GLY A 187 -8.36 19.06 33.61
C GLY A 187 -7.84 17.64 33.88
N ARG A 188 -7.56 16.83 32.85
CA ARG A 188 -6.92 15.51 33.01
C ARG A 188 -5.42 15.65 33.29
N SER A 189 -4.79 14.60 33.83
CA SER A 189 -3.33 14.52 33.88
C SER A 189 -2.73 14.25 32.50
N GLY A 190 -1.45 14.56 32.30
CA GLY A 190 -0.73 14.27 31.05
C GLY A 190 -0.78 12.79 30.64
N ASP A 191 -0.69 11.87 31.61
CA ASP A 191 -0.77 10.42 31.35
C ASP A 191 -2.18 10.00 30.91
N ALA A 192 -3.21 10.48 31.61
CA ALA A 192 -4.61 10.20 31.27
C ALA A 192 -4.99 10.83 29.91
N ALA A 193 -4.41 11.97 29.57
CA ALA A 193 -4.56 12.61 28.27
C ALA A 193 -3.91 11.77 27.16
N SER A 194 -2.68 11.28 27.38
CA SER A 194 -1.96 10.42 26.43
C SER A 194 -2.71 9.11 26.16
N GLN A 195 -3.27 8.49 27.21
CA GLN A 195 -4.11 7.30 27.07
C GLN A 195 -5.39 7.59 26.29
N ALA A 196 -6.05 8.71 26.57
CA ALA A 196 -7.28 9.10 25.86
C ALA A 196 -7.03 9.41 24.38
N LEU A 197 -5.90 10.05 24.04
CA LEU A 197 -5.48 10.26 22.65
C LEU A 197 -5.26 8.93 21.93
N THR A 198 -4.53 8.01 22.55
CA THR A 198 -4.30 6.67 22.00
C THR A 198 -5.62 5.91 21.78
N ALA A 199 -6.53 5.98 22.76
CA ALA A 199 -7.85 5.35 22.67
C ALA A 199 -8.73 5.95 21.56
N ALA A 200 -8.58 7.25 21.27
CA ALA A 200 -9.23 7.90 20.14
C ALA A 200 -8.59 7.54 18.78
N GLY A 201 -7.47 6.80 18.78
CA GLY A 201 -6.71 6.49 17.56
C GLY A 201 -5.83 7.66 17.09
N LEU A 202 -5.40 8.52 18.02
CA LEU A 202 -4.46 9.62 17.80
C LEU A 202 -3.12 9.29 18.44
N THR A 203 -2.05 9.92 17.96
CA THR A 203 -0.70 9.73 18.50
C THR A 203 -0.39 10.83 19.53
N PRO A 204 -0.05 10.49 20.79
CA PRO A 204 0.39 11.47 21.77
C PRO A 204 1.63 12.22 21.28
N GLY A 205 1.55 13.54 21.24
CA GLY A 205 2.63 14.43 20.81
C GLY A 205 3.43 15.01 21.98
N PRO A 206 4.30 15.99 21.71
CA PRO A 206 5.08 16.65 22.75
C PRO A 206 4.19 17.35 23.77
N THR A 207 4.64 17.34 25.01
CA THR A 207 3.99 18.06 26.11
C THR A 207 4.66 19.43 26.28
N SER A 208 3.87 20.50 26.30
CA SER A 208 4.34 21.86 26.60
C SER A 208 3.66 22.41 27.84
N GLN A 209 4.26 23.40 28.50
CA GLN A 209 3.63 24.12 29.61
C GLN A 209 3.02 25.43 29.12
N VAL A 210 1.85 25.79 29.65
CA VAL A 210 1.16 27.06 29.37
C VAL A 210 0.62 27.65 30.67
N ASP A 211 0.62 28.98 30.74
CA ASP A 211 -0.02 29.69 31.84
C ASP A 211 -1.53 29.51 31.76
N SER A 212 -2.09 28.98 32.85
CA SER A 212 -3.51 28.69 33.00
C SER A 212 -3.85 28.64 34.48
N THR A 213 -5.09 29.04 34.80
CA THR A 213 -5.62 28.96 36.17
C THR A 213 -6.06 27.55 36.56
N GLN A 214 -5.96 26.58 35.63
CA GLN A 214 -6.21 25.17 35.92
C GLN A 214 -5.17 24.60 36.88
N PRO A 215 -5.47 23.52 37.64
CA PRO A 215 -4.50 22.91 38.55
C PRO A 215 -3.18 22.56 37.86
N VAL A 216 -2.06 22.74 38.55
CA VAL A 216 -0.73 22.45 38.00
C VAL A 216 -0.65 21.01 37.47
N ALA A 217 0.03 20.83 36.34
CA ALA A 217 0.19 19.54 35.66
C ALA A 217 -1.12 18.89 35.15
N THR A 218 -2.22 19.65 35.07
CA THR A 218 -3.43 19.24 34.34
C THR A 218 -3.47 19.84 32.95
N VAL A 219 -4.16 19.18 32.01
CA VAL A 219 -4.29 19.66 30.63
C VAL A 219 -5.09 20.96 30.61
N ALA A 220 -4.44 22.02 30.13
CA ALA A 220 -5.05 23.30 29.83
C ALA A 220 -5.54 23.39 28.37
N GLY A 221 -4.96 22.58 27.47
CA GLY A 221 -5.34 22.53 26.06
C GLY A 221 -4.58 21.46 25.27
N THR A 222 -4.90 21.34 23.99
CA THR A 222 -4.23 20.46 23.04
C THR A 222 -3.87 21.21 21.77
N SER A 223 -2.88 20.71 21.03
CA SER A 223 -2.56 21.19 19.69
C SER A 223 -2.45 20.01 18.72
N PRO A 224 -3.36 19.87 17.74
CA PRO A 224 -4.52 20.71 17.45
C PRO A 224 -5.54 20.80 18.60
N ALA A 225 -6.37 21.85 18.60
CA ALA A 225 -7.33 22.12 19.68
C ALA A 225 -8.44 21.06 19.75
N ALA A 226 -8.99 20.84 20.95
CA ALA A 226 -10.14 19.96 21.15
C ALA A 226 -11.31 20.35 20.22
N GLY A 227 -11.99 19.35 19.65
CA GLY A 227 -13.03 19.54 18.64
C GLY A 227 -12.53 19.66 17.20
N THR A 228 -11.23 19.77 16.97
CA THR A 228 -10.66 19.77 15.61
C THR A 228 -10.77 18.39 14.98
N GLN A 229 -11.19 18.31 13.72
CA GLN A 229 -11.14 17.09 12.92
C GLN A 229 -9.72 16.89 12.38
N VAL A 230 -9.12 15.76 12.71
CA VAL A 230 -7.77 15.38 12.24
C VAL A 230 -7.79 13.96 11.69
N ASP A 231 -6.83 13.61 10.85
CA ASP A 231 -6.71 12.24 10.34
C ASP A 231 -6.37 11.30 11.50
N ARG A 232 -6.94 10.09 11.51
CA ARG A 232 -6.58 9.05 12.47
C ARG A 232 -5.07 8.80 12.42
N GLY A 233 -4.43 8.75 13.58
CA GLY A 233 -2.97 8.67 13.71
C GLY A 233 -2.25 10.02 13.74
N SER A 234 -2.96 11.15 13.60
CA SER A 234 -2.36 12.47 13.75
C SER A 234 -1.77 12.68 15.13
N VAL A 235 -0.66 13.41 15.19
CA VAL A 235 0.02 13.76 16.43
C VAL A 235 -0.72 14.91 17.11
N VAL A 236 -1.05 14.75 18.39
CA VAL A 236 -1.69 15.79 19.21
C VAL A 236 -0.83 16.08 20.43
N GLY A 237 -0.26 17.28 20.46
CA GLY A 237 0.49 17.78 21.61
C GLY A 237 -0.43 18.16 22.77
N VAL A 238 0.05 17.95 24.00
CA VAL A 238 -0.69 18.25 25.23
C VAL A 238 -0.10 19.48 25.89
N GLN A 239 -0.93 20.46 26.22
CA GLN A 239 -0.50 21.68 26.91
C GLN A 239 -0.92 21.57 28.38
N LEU A 240 0.06 21.47 29.28
CA LEU A 240 -0.16 21.37 30.72
C LEU A 240 -0.14 22.75 31.39
N SER A 241 -1.02 22.94 32.36
CA SER A 241 -1.11 24.15 33.17
C SER A 241 0.09 24.31 34.10
N THR A 242 0.65 25.51 34.14
CA THR A 242 1.61 25.95 35.18
C THR A 242 0.92 26.35 36.49
N GLY A 243 -0.41 26.47 36.51
CA GLY A 243 -1.19 26.98 37.65
C GLY A 243 -1.11 28.49 37.84
N THR A 244 -0.48 29.22 36.92
CA THR A 244 -0.33 30.68 36.97
C THR A 244 -1.31 31.35 36.01
N ALA A 245 -2.00 32.40 36.47
CA ALA A 245 -2.91 33.14 35.61
C ALA A 245 -2.16 33.77 34.42
N PRO A 246 -2.70 33.71 33.19
CA PRO A 246 -2.08 34.35 32.04
C PRO A 246 -1.83 35.84 32.30
N GLN A 247 -0.60 36.31 32.09
CA GLN A 247 -0.30 37.73 32.20
C GLN A 247 -0.97 38.50 31.05
N ALA A 248 -1.67 39.59 31.38
CA ALA A 248 -2.22 40.48 30.36
C ALA A 248 -1.09 41.04 29.49
N PRO A 249 -1.25 41.13 28.15
CA PRO A 249 -0.23 41.72 27.30
C PRO A 249 0.06 43.15 27.77
N ALA A 250 1.34 43.48 27.92
CA ALA A 250 1.76 44.82 28.31
C ALA A 250 1.16 45.86 27.34
N PRO A 251 0.62 46.99 27.84
CA PRO A 251 0.09 48.02 26.95
C PRO A 251 1.18 48.47 25.99
N ALA A 252 0.85 48.48 24.68
CA ALA A 252 1.74 49.02 23.65
C ALA A 252 1.98 50.50 23.97
N GLY A 253 3.23 50.84 24.28
CA GLY A 253 3.69 52.21 24.54
C GLY A 253 3.87 53.02 23.27
#